data_AF-A0A9W4UY62-F1
#
_entry.id   AF-A0A9W4UY62-F1
#
_cell.length_a   1.000
_cell.length_b   1.000
_cell.length_c   1.000
_cell.angle_alpha   90.00
_cell.angle_beta   90.00
_cell.angle_gamma   90.00
#
_symmetry.space_group_name_H-M   'P 1'
#
loop_
_entity.id
_entity.type
_entity.pdbx_description
1 polymer ?
#
loop_
_entity_poly.entity_id
_entity_poly.type
_entity_poly.pdbx_seq_one_letter_code
_entity_poly.pdbx_strand_id
1 'polypeptide(L)'
;MKRNASGRAAGGQAGGQAGGQSGGQDGGQDGGPDARQDPRRLLVSRLGFRGEEVLRNAEAQFPSQTRVLVEQLAALAATGELPAVIDGGRLLAFFRAVGLNVRMDTTIKVEKDGELVSLADKMRSEG
;
A
#
# COMPACT_ATOMS: atom_id res chain seq x y z
N MET A 1 2.32 -56.97 -53.63
CA MET A 1 2.63 -57.56 -52.31
C MET A 1 4.13 -57.45 -52.04
N LYS A 2 4.48 -56.75 -50.95
CA LYS A 2 5.68 -56.76 -50.08
C LYS A 2 7.06 -57.20 -50.65
N ARG A 3 8.08 -56.35 -50.40
CA ARG A 3 9.53 -56.59 -50.11
C ARG A 3 10.26 -55.24 -50.35
N ASN A 4 10.58 -54.39 -49.37
CA ASN A 4 11.54 -54.45 -48.25
C ASN A 4 13.03 -54.36 -48.66
N ALA A 5 13.75 -53.46 -47.98
CA ALA A 5 15.21 -53.31 -47.83
C ALA A 5 15.93 -52.53 -48.98
N SER A 6 16.98 -51.72 -48.78
CA SER A 6 17.95 -51.63 -47.68
C SER A 6 18.83 -50.37 -47.82
N GLY A 7 19.25 -49.80 -46.68
CA GLY A 7 20.56 -49.13 -46.48
C GLY A 7 20.72 -47.69 -46.99
N ARG A 8 21.52 -46.80 -46.40
CA ARG A 8 22.31 -46.72 -45.15
C ARG A 8 23.07 -45.39 -45.25
N ALA A 9 23.37 -44.79 -44.09
CA ALA A 9 24.38 -43.75 -43.83
C ALA A 9 24.02 -42.30 -44.19
N ALA A 10 24.50 -41.26 -43.51
CA ALA A 10 25.17 -41.07 -42.21
C ALA A 10 25.48 -39.55 -42.15
N GLY A 11 25.49 -38.98 -40.94
CA GLY A 11 26.08 -37.67 -40.65
C GLY A 11 25.10 -36.51 -40.80
N GLY A 12 25.04 -35.52 -39.91
CA GLY A 12 25.80 -35.23 -38.71
C GLY A 12 25.20 -34.00 -38.02
N GLN A 13 25.52 -33.83 -36.74
CA GLN A 13 25.82 -32.59 -35.98
C GLN A 13 25.33 -31.26 -36.60
N ALA A 14 24.76 -30.29 -35.89
CA ALA A 14 24.71 -29.91 -34.49
C ALA A 14 23.54 -28.90 -34.37
N GLY A 15 22.80 -28.83 -33.25
CA GLY A 15 23.14 -27.93 -32.15
C GLY A 15 22.05 -26.86 -32.01
N GLY A 16 21.42 -26.76 -30.84
CA GLY A 16 20.43 -25.71 -30.55
C GLY A 16 19.35 -26.12 -29.56
N GLN A 17 19.72 -26.20 -28.28
CA GLN A 17 18.80 -26.20 -27.14
C GLN A 17 18.28 -24.79 -26.88
N ALA A 18 17.00 -24.69 -26.52
CA ALA A 18 16.36 -23.77 -25.56
C ALA A 18 14.92 -23.52 -26.09
N GLY A 19 13.86 -24.06 -25.48
CA GLY A 19 13.58 -23.90 -24.06
C GLY A 19 12.96 -22.51 -23.86
N GLY A 20 11.67 -22.39 -24.16
CA GLY A 20 10.93 -21.14 -24.09
C GLY A 20 9.44 -21.39 -23.85
N GLN A 21 9.13 -22.15 -22.80
CA GLN A 21 7.84 -22.03 -22.12
C GLN A 21 7.83 -20.67 -21.40
N SER A 22 7.41 -19.62 -22.10
CA SER A 22 6.84 -18.44 -21.46
C SER A 22 5.33 -18.62 -21.59
N GLY A 23 4.68 -19.26 -20.62
CA GLY A 23 4.59 -18.69 -19.28
C GLY A 23 3.40 -17.76 -19.33
N GLY A 24 2.21 -18.35 -19.13
CA GLY A 24 1.03 -17.59 -18.78
C GLY A 24 1.33 -16.73 -17.55
N GLN A 25 0.94 -15.47 -17.67
CA GLN A 25 0.73 -14.47 -16.63
C GLN A 25 -0.23 -13.50 -17.34
N ASP A 26 -1.52 -13.83 -17.43
CA ASP A 26 -2.47 -13.64 -16.32
C ASP A 26 -2.15 -12.37 -15.53
N GLY A 27 -2.28 -11.26 -16.23
CA GLY A 27 -2.49 -9.93 -15.66
C GLY A 27 -3.91 -9.43 -15.96
N GLY A 28 -4.86 -10.33 -16.12
CA GLY A 28 -6.28 -9.99 -16.04
C GLY A 28 -6.57 -9.50 -14.63
N GLN A 29 -6.63 -8.18 -14.46
CA GLN A 29 -7.45 -7.59 -13.41
C GLN A 29 -8.83 -7.30 -13.99
N ASP A 30 -9.45 -8.37 -14.50
CA ASP A 30 -10.91 -8.46 -14.62
C ASP A 30 -11.44 -8.64 -13.19
N GLY A 31 -11.53 -7.52 -12.47
CA GLY A 31 -12.26 -7.45 -11.21
C GLY A 31 -13.75 -7.57 -11.50
N GLY A 32 -14.24 -8.80 -11.57
CA GLY A 32 -15.65 -9.15 -11.72
C GLY A 32 -16.55 -8.61 -10.60
N PRO A 33 -17.87 -8.76 -10.74
CA PRO A 33 -18.88 -8.02 -9.99
C PRO A 33 -19.10 -8.62 -8.60
N ASP A 34 -18.18 -8.34 -7.67
CA ASP A 34 -18.38 -8.48 -6.23
C ASP A 34 -17.81 -7.25 -5.52
N ALA A 35 -18.57 -6.16 -5.63
CA ALA A 35 -18.35 -4.86 -5.03
C ALA A 35 -18.52 -4.87 -3.49
N ARG A 36 -17.84 -5.78 -2.79
CA ARG A 36 -17.52 -5.58 -1.37
C ARG A 36 -16.40 -4.55 -1.34
N GLN A 37 -16.79 -3.28 -1.28
CA GLN A 37 -15.84 -2.17 -1.19
C GLN A 37 -14.85 -2.48 -0.06
N ASP A 38 -13.57 -2.63 -0.39
CA ASP A 38 -12.52 -2.78 0.61
C ASP A 38 -12.65 -1.61 1.61
N PRO A 39 -12.95 -1.89 2.89
CA PRO A 39 -13.19 -0.83 3.88
C PRO A 39 -12.03 0.17 3.93
N ARG A 40 -10.80 -0.34 3.79
CA ARG A 40 -9.62 0.50 3.77
C ARG A 40 -9.61 1.42 2.55
N ARG A 41 -9.82 0.87 1.34
CA ARG A 41 -9.89 1.65 0.10
C ARG A 41 -10.98 2.72 0.15
N LEU A 42 -12.16 2.38 0.68
CA LEU A 42 -13.24 3.35 0.85
C LEU A 42 -12.83 4.47 1.80
N LEU A 43 -12.25 4.14 2.95
CA LEU A 43 -11.79 5.14 3.91
C LEU A 43 -10.69 6.04 3.31
N VAL A 44 -9.69 5.45 2.65
CA VAL A 44 -8.58 6.18 1.99
C VAL A 44 -9.10 7.18 0.96
N SER A 45 -10.17 6.84 0.22
CA SER A 45 -10.80 7.78 -0.73
C SER A 45 -11.39 9.04 -0.09
N ARG A 46 -11.62 9.02 1.23
CA ARG A 46 -12.11 10.16 2.03
C ARG A 46 -11.01 10.88 2.79
N LEU A 47 -9.75 10.43 2.73
CA LEU A 47 -8.66 11.05 3.47
C LEU A 47 -8.09 12.27 2.73
N GLY A 48 -7.95 13.37 3.47
CA GLY A 48 -7.32 14.60 3.01
C GLY A 48 -5.84 14.68 3.36
N PHE A 49 -5.32 15.90 3.48
CA PHE A 49 -3.90 16.16 3.76
C PHE A 49 -3.38 15.33 4.93
N ARG A 50 -2.33 14.54 4.67
CA ARG A 50 -1.66 13.62 5.62
C ARG A 50 -2.55 12.55 6.26
N GLY A 51 -3.79 12.37 5.83
CA GLY A 51 -4.68 11.35 6.39
C GLY A 51 -4.15 9.93 6.20
N GLU A 52 -3.64 9.61 5.01
CA GLU A 52 -3.10 8.27 4.73
C GLU A 52 -1.83 7.98 5.55
N GLU A 53 -0.99 8.98 5.82
CA GLU A 53 0.18 8.84 6.68
C GLU A 53 -0.22 8.48 8.11
N VAL A 54 -1.21 9.19 8.66
CA VAL A 54 -1.77 8.90 9.98
C VAL A 54 -2.38 7.51 10.03
N LEU A 55 -3.15 7.12 9.00
CA LEU A 55 -3.74 5.79 8.92
C LEU A 55 -2.67 4.69 8.89
N ARG A 56 -1.63 4.82 8.06
CA ARG A 56 -0.54 3.83 7.99
C ARG A 56 0.20 3.72 9.33
N ASN A 57 0.44 4.84 10.01
CA ASN A 57 1.07 4.84 11.34
C ASN A 57 0.20 4.14 12.38
N ALA A 58 -1.13 4.33 12.32
CA ALA A 58 -2.07 3.63 13.17
C ALA A 58 -2.12 2.12 12.87
N GLU A 59 -2.11 1.74 11.59
CA GLU A 59 -2.06 0.34 11.13
C GLU A 59 -0.78 -0.35 11.62
N ALA A 60 0.36 0.33 11.59
CA ALA A 60 1.63 -0.21 12.03
C ALA A 60 1.74 -0.33 13.56
N GLN A 61 1.27 0.68 14.30
CA GLN A 61 1.41 0.73 15.76
C GLN A 61 0.30 -0.04 16.50
N PHE A 62 -0.90 -0.11 15.93
CA PHE A 62 -2.10 -0.69 16.55
C PHE A 62 -2.91 -1.53 15.56
N PRO A 63 -2.34 -2.60 14.97
CA PRO A 63 -2.94 -3.30 13.83
C PRO A 63 -4.34 -3.85 14.11
N SER A 64 -4.53 -4.49 15.27
CA SER A 64 -5.82 -5.10 15.63
C SER A 64 -6.90 -4.06 15.88
N GLN A 65 -6.58 -3.00 16.63
CA GLN A 65 -7.52 -1.92 16.96
C GLN A 65 -7.86 -1.11 15.71
N THR A 66 -6.85 -0.74 14.93
CA THR A 66 -7.02 0.07 13.71
C THR A 66 -7.87 -0.66 12.69
N ARG A 67 -7.73 -1.99 12.53
CA ARG A 67 -8.58 -2.76 11.63
C ARG A 67 -10.08 -2.59 11.92
N VAL A 68 -10.47 -2.73 13.19
CA VAL A 68 -11.88 -2.56 13.59
C VAL A 68 -12.35 -1.13 13.31
N LEU A 69 -11.51 -0.14 13.62
CA LEU A 69 -11.87 1.27 13.38
C LEU A 69 -11.98 1.61 11.88
N VAL A 70 -11.13 1.03 11.03
CA VAL A 70 -11.21 1.20 9.57
C VAL A 70 -12.52 0.64 9.03
N GLU A 71 -12.95 -0.53 9.50
CA GLU A 71 -14.23 -1.13 9.11
C GLU A 71 -15.41 -0.24 9.52
N GLN A 72 -15.40 0.30 10.74
CA GLN A 72 -16.44 1.21 11.24
C GLN A 72 -16.47 2.54 10.50
N LEU A 73 -15.30 3.17 10.30
CA LEU A 73 -15.19 4.44 9.57
C LEU A 73 -15.60 4.26 8.10
N ALA A 74 -15.25 3.14 7.47
CA ALA A 74 -15.69 2.84 6.11
C ALA A 74 -17.22 2.69 6.02
N ALA A 75 -17.84 2.01 6.99
CA ALA A 75 -19.30 1.89 7.05
C ALA A 75 -19.97 3.27 7.14
N LEU A 76 -19.48 4.15 8.01
CA LEU A 76 -19.98 5.52 8.13
C LEU A 76 -19.71 6.37 6.87
N ALA A 77 -18.60 6.12 6.18
CA ALA A 77 -18.31 6.77 4.90
C ALA A 77 -19.30 6.33 3.80
N ALA A 78 -19.71 5.06 3.82
CA ALA A 78 -20.68 4.51 2.88
C ALA A 78 -22.10 5.08 3.10
N THR A 79 -22.50 5.33 4.34
CA THR A 79 -23.81 5.92 4.67
C THR A 79 -23.85 7.44 4.48
N GLY A 80 -22.70 8.08 4.32
CA GLY A 80 -22.60 9.54 4.18
C GLY A 80 -22.62 10.28 5.52
N GLU A 81 -22.47 9.57 6.63
CA GLU A 81 -22.41 10.14 7.99
C GLU A 81 -21.03 10.74 8.32
N LEU A 82 -19.98 10.37 7.57
CA LEU A 82 -18.68 11.02 7.67
C LEU A 82 -18.56 12.25 6.77
N PRO A 83 -17.77 13.25 7.19
CA PRO A 83 -17.40 14.37 6.33
C PRO A 83 -16.86 13.90 4.97
N ALA A 84 -17.07 14.71 3.93
CA ALA A 84 -16.58 14.42 2.59
C ALA A 84 -15.06 14.19 2.54
N VAL A 85 -14.30 14.92 3.37
CA VAL A 85 -12.85 14.80 3.50
C VAL A 85 -12.46 14.84 4.98
N ILE A 86 -11.59 13.91 5.39
CA ILE A 86 -11.01 13.80 6.73
C ILE A 86 -9.51 14.02 6.62
N ASP A 87 -9.02 15.19 7.04
CA ASP A 87 -7.58 15.44 7.11
C ASP A 87 -6.90 14.64 8.22
N GLY A 88 -5.57 14.57 8.16
CA GLY A 88 -4.76 13.82 9.13
C GLY A 88 -4.86 14.36 10.56
N GLY A 89 -5.10 15.66 10.74
CA GLY A 89 -5.30 16.24 12.08
C GLY A 89 -6.56 15.71 12.75
N ARG A 90 -7.68 15.67 12.01
CA ARG A 90 -8.95 15.09 12.46
C ARG A 90 -8.85 13.59 12.70
N LEU A 91 -8.23 12.85 11.78
CA LEU A 91 -8.04 11.41 11.95
C LEU A 91 -7.18 11.08 13.17
N LEU A 92 -6.11 11.85 13.39
CA LEU A 92 -5.24 11.70 14.56
C LEU A 92 -5.99 12.04 15.86
N ALA A 93 -6.80 13.11 15.86
CA ALA A 93 -7.64 13.47 17.00
C ALA A 93 -8.66 12.38 17.32
N PHE A 94 -9.27 11.76 16.31
CA PHE A 94 -10.16 10.61 16.48
C PHE A 94 -9.46 9.44 17.17
N PHE A 95 -8.29 9.03 16.66
CA PHE A 95 -7.52 7.96 17.30
C PHE A 95 -7.19 8.28 18.77
N ARG A 96 -6.80 9.51 19.07
CA ARG A 96 -6.52 9.93 20.45
C ARG A 96 -7.77 9.88 21.34
N ALA A 97 -8.92 10.28 20.83
CA ALA A 97 -10.19 10.24 21.56
C ALA A 97 -10.61 8.82 21.93
N VAL A 98 -10.31 7.83 21.08
CA VAL A 98 -10.56 6.40 21.35
C VAL A 98 -9.41 5.70 22.10
N GLY A 99 -8.41 6.45 22.57
CA GLY A 99 -7.29 5.93 23.37
C GLY A 99 -6.09 5.40 22.57
N LEU A 100 -6.09 5.56 21.24
CA LEU A 100 -4.98 5.18 20.37
C LEU A 100 -4.04 6.37 20.18
N ASN A 101 -2.94 6.37 20.94
CA ASN A 101 -1.93 7.41 20.84
C ASN A 101 -0.95 7.14 19.69
N VAL A 102 -1.43 7.33 18.45
CA VAL A 102 -0.63 7.16 17.22
C VAL A 102 0.52 8.18 17.19
N ARG A 103 1.76 7.67 17.18
CA ARG A 103 2.95 8.51 17.06
C ARG A 103 3.16 8.91 15.60
N MET A 104 3.43 10.19 15.40
CA MET A 104 3.79 10.77 14.11
C MET A 104 5.25 11.21 14.16
N ASP A 105 6.03 10.85 13.15
CA ASP A 105 7.40 11.36 12.98
C ASP A 105 7.33 12.80 12.43
N THR A 106 6.93 13.75 13.27
CA THR A 106 6.84 15.15 12.88
C THR A 106 8.14 15.87 13.25
N THR A 107 9.03 16.04 12.29
CA THR A 107 10.19 16.92 12.45
C THR A 107 9.76 18.37 12.17
N ILE A 108 9.70 19.20 13.21
CA ILE A 108 9.50 20.64 13.06
C ILE A 108 10.85 21.25 12.66
N LYS A 109 10.92 21.85 11.46
CA LYS A 109 12.06 22.65 11.02
C LYS A 109 11.74 24.13 11.22
N VAL A 110 12.67 24.87 11.80
CA VAL A 110 12.59 26.32 11.97
C VAL A 110 13.72 26.96 11.18
N GLU A 111 13.41 28.05 10.48
CA GLU A 111 14.43 28.84 9.80
C GLU A 111 15.14 29.71 10.83
N LYS A 112 16.46 29.57 10.93
CA LYS A 112 17.34 30.39 11.76
C LYS A 112 18.48 30.87 10.88
N ASP A 113 18.64 32.18 10.75
CA ASP A 113 19.72 32.80 9.99
C ASP A 113 19.81 32.33 8.52
N GLY A 114 18.66 31.97 7.92
CA GLY A 114 18.56 31.45 6.55
C GLY A 114 18.79 29.94 6.40
N GLU A 115 19.07 29.22 7.49
CA GLU A 115 19.20 27.75 7.50
C GLU A 115 18.01 27.08 8.20
N LEU A 116 17.54 25.96 7.64
CA LEU A 116 16.49 25.13 8.25
C LEU A 116 17.10 24.21 9.31
N VAL A 117 17.03 24.62 10.57
CA VAL A 117 17.45 23.82 11.73
C VAL A 117 16.25 23.11 12.36
N SER A 118 16.45 21.93 12.96
CA SER A 118 15.34 21.29 13.67
C SER A 118 15.03 22.04 14.98
N LEU A 119 13.76 22.14 15.34
CA LEU A 119 13.35 22.77 16.60
C LEU A 119 13.99 22.06 17.81
N ALA A 120 14.16 20.75 17.73
CA ALA A 120 14.80 19.95 18.77
C ALA A 120 16.28 20.34 18.98
N ASP A 121 17.01 20.59 17.89
CA ASP A 121 18.40 21.07 17.96
C ASP A 121 18.46 22.46 18.60
N LYS A 122 17.51 23.34 18.24
CA LYS A 122 17.41 24.68 18.85
C LYS A 122 17.20 24.61 20.37
N MET A 123 16.25 23.81 20.84
CA MET A 123 15.95 23.67 22.27
C MET A 123 17.11 23.10 23.09
N ARG A 124 17.94 22.22 22.50
CA ARG A 124 19.13 21.68 23.16
C ARG A 124 20.26 22.71 23.27
N SER A 125 20.34 23.65 22.33
CA SER A 125 21.38 24.69 22.32
C SER A 125 21.14 25.85 23.29
N GLU A 126 19.91 26.02 23.79
CA GLU A 126 19.50 27.14 24.65
C GLU A 126 19.29 26.75 26.13
N GLY A 127 19.60 25.50 26.51
CA GLY A 127 19.40 24.96 27.87
C GLY A 127 20.66 24.72 28.68
#